data_AF-A0A9X9QCM3-F1
#
_entry.id   AF-A0A9X9QCM3-F1
#
_cell.length_a   1.000
_cell.length_b   1.000
_cell.length_c   1.000
_cell.angle_alpha   90.00
_cell.angle_beta   90.00
_cell.angle_gamma   90.00
#
_symmetry.space_group_name_H-M   'P 1'
#
loop_
_entity.id
_entity.type
_entity.pdbx_description
1 polymer ?
#
loop_
_entity_poly.entity_id
_entity_poly.type
_entity_poly.pdbx_seq_one_letter_code
_entity_poly.pdbx_strand_id
1 'polypeptide(L)'
;MVHLDRKWAIRQSIGEAKSVIRITNLQTSIARVCDAWGRRKNPQPVLINCSIYLGKSFRNTSASDTLTDSTVNYGILSKSILEACQEFSNSSGDNPVELSHILHYLQQWLTGIQSSDKIRSSVRRIPLLQSTELDLLELDIILPKGSLHGNGVQMSASFRYRDRKHILKHSMTLKIFHLRTFTVIGVNDNERLARQEVIATLEIDSFDEEFEEDFCAVEQLTVMV
;
A
#
# COMPACT_ATOMS: atom_id res chain seq x y z
N MET A 1 14.33 14.21 6.53
CA MET A 1 14.00 12.91 5.91
C MET A 1 13.50 11.98 7.00
N VAL A 2 12.29 11.44 6.89
CA VAL A 2 11.76 10.46 7.86
C VAL A 2 12.49 9.14 7.60
N HIS A 3 13.01 8.50 8.65
CA HIS A 3 13.71 7.22 8.52
C HIS A 3 12.77 6.13 7.98
N LEU A 4 13.24 5.37 6.99
CA LEU A 4 12.57 4.17 6.49
C LEU A 4 12.80 3.04 7.49
N ASP A 5 11.73 2.58 8.13
CA ASP A 5 11.77 1.48 9.09
C ASP A 5 11.25 0.18 8.46
N ARG A 6 11.44 -0.93 9.18
CA ARG A 6 10.82 -2.21 8.86
C ARG A 6 9.35 -2.20 9.24
N LYS A 7 8.50 -2.85 8.44
CA LYS A 7 7.05 -2.90 8.69
C LYS A 7 6.71 -3.42 10.09
N TRP A 8 7.39 -4.48 10.53
CA TRP A 8 7.16 -5.06 11.87
C TRP A 8 7.54 -4.12 13.01
N ALA A 9 8.58 -3.28 12.83
CA ALA A 9 9.03 -2.35 13.86
C ALA A 9 8.01 -1.22 14.08
N ILE A 10 7.37 -0.76 13.00
CA ILE A 10 6.26 0.19 13.08
C ILE A 10 5.09 -0.42 13.84
N ARG A 11 4.70 -1.65 13.48
CA ARG A 11 3.62 -2.38 14.17
C ARG A 11 3.90 -2.64 15.64
N GLN A 12 5.13 -3.01 15.99
CA GLN A 12 5.48 -3.20 17.39
C GLN A 12 5.40 -1.88 18.16
N SER A 13 5.82 -0.77 17.56
CA SER A 13 5.85 0.52 18.24
C SER A 13 4.46 1.05 18.63
N ILE A 14 3.37 0.63 17.97
CA ILE A 14 2.00 1.10 18.32
C ILE A 14 1.45 0.35 19.54
N GLY A 15 2.04 -0.80 19.89
CA GLY A 15 1.47 -1.68 20.91
C GLY A 15 0.10 -2.20 20.50
N GLU A 16 -0.82 -2.27 21.45
CA GLU A 16 -2.20 -2.70 21.20
C GLU A 16 -3.04 -1.54 20.65
N ALA A 17 -3.56 -1.73 19.44
CA ALA A 17 -4.44 -0.75 18.81
C ALA A 17 -5.80 -0.70 19.52
N LYS A 18 -6.20 0.50 19.97
CA LYS A 18 -7.49 0.68 20.66
C LYS A 18 -8.70 0.53 19.74
N SER A 19 -8.55 0.98 18.49
CA SER A 19 -9.62 1.05 17.50
C SER A 19 -9.02 1.03 16.10
N VAL A 20 -9.63 0.26 15.19
CA VAL A 20 -9.16 0.13 13.79
C VAL A 20 -10.33 0.23 12.83
N ILE A 21 -10.20 1.04 11.79
CA ILE A 21 -11.14 1.13 10.66
C ILE A 21 -10.44 0.57 9.44
N ARG A 22 -11.09 -0.34 8.72
CA ARG A 22 -10.51 -1.00 7.56
C ARG A 22 -11.44 -0.92 6.36
N ILE A 23 -10.85 -0.58 5.22
CA ILE A 23 -11.41 -0.83 3.90
C ILE A 23 -10.52 -1.87 3.23
N THR A 24 -11.13 -2.90 2.68
CA THR A 24 -10.42 -3.99 2.00
C THR A 24 -10.94 -4.15 0.59
N ASN A 25 -10.02 -4.35 -0.36
CA ASN A 25 -10.30 -4.60 -1.76
C ASN A 25 -11.18 -3.53 -2.42
N LEU A 26 -10.95 -2.26 -2.11
CA LEU A 26 -11.59 -1.15 -2.82
C LEU A 26 -11.08 -1.14 -4.26
N GLN A 27 -11.99 -1.36 -5.21
CA GLN A 27 -11.64 -1.54 -6.61
C GLN A 27 -11.62 -0.20 -7.35
N THR A 28 -10.57 0.03 -8.14
CA THR A 28 -10.50 1.15 -9.10
C THR A 28 -9.54 0.79 -10.23
N SER A 29 -9.22 1.74 -11.11
CA SER A 29 -8.21 1.60 -12.15
C SER A 29 -7.24 2.78 -12.12
N ILE A 30 -5.96 2.50 -12.32
CA ILE A 30 -4.92 3.54 -12.36
C ILE A 30 -4.21 3.47 -13.71
N ALA A 31 -4.11 4.62 -14.37
CA ALA A 31 -3.43 4.75 -15.66
C ALA A 31 -1.91 4.73 -15.48
N ARG A 32 -1.18 4.22 -16.49
CA ARG A 32 0.28 4.32 -16.61
C ARG A 32 1.11 3.68 -15.51
N VAL A 33 0.49 2.84 -14.70
CA VAL A 33 1.21 1.87 -13.86
C VAL A 33 1.75 0.75 -14.76
N CYS A 34 2.88 0.20 -14.37
CA CYS A 34 3.49 -0.94 -15.04
C CYS A 34 2.56 -2.17 -14.99
N ASP A 35 2.44 -2.90 -16.09
CA ASP A 35 1.77 -4.21 -16.15
C ASP A 35 2.79 -5.35 -16.05
N ALA A 36 2.31 -6.60 -16.03
CA ALA A 36 3.17 -7.79 -15.94
C ALA A 36 4.18 -7.96 -17.09
N TRP A 37 4.05 -7.20 -18.19
CA TRP A 37 4.97 -7.22 -19.33
C TRP A 37 5.87 -5.98 -19.39
N GLY A 38 5.91 -5.16 -18.34
CA GLY A 38 6.68 -3.93 -18.32
C GLY A 38 6.02 -2.74 -19.04
N ARG A 39 4.77 -2.89 -19.52
CA ARG A 39 4.08 -1.87 -20.33
C ARG A 39 3.29 -0.92 -19.43
N ARG A 40 3.13 0.33 -19.88
CA ARG A 40 2.45 1.39 -19.12
C ARG A 40 1.29 2.04 -19.90
N LYS A 41 0.79 1.36 -20.94
CA LYS A 41 -0.11 1.99 -21.92
C LYS A 41 -1.57 2.02 -21.48
N ASN A 42 -2.05 0.95 -20.83
CA ASN A 42 -3.45 0.78 -20.48
C ASN A 42 -3.66 0.93 -18.97
N PRO A 43 -4.78 1.52 -18.52
CA PRO A 43 -5.15 1.50 -17.12
C PRO A 43 -5.21 0.08 -16.57
N GLN A 44 -4.59 -0.13 -15.40
CA GLN A 44 -4.59 -1.42 -14.72
C GLN A 44 -5.69 -1.42 -13.66
N PRO A 45 -6.46 -2.53 -13.51
CA PRO A 45 -7.33 -2.70 -12.35
C PRO A 45 -6.46 -2.80 -11.10
N VAL A 46 -6.86 -2.11 -10.04
CA VAL A 46 -6.15 -2.11 -8.76
C VAL A 46 -7.12 -2.37 -7.61
N LEU A 47 -6.61 -3.01 -6.56
CA LEU A 47 -7.30 -3.14 -5.28
C LEU A 47 -6.57 -2.29 -4.25
N ILE A 48 -7.30 -1.51 -3.49
CA ILE A 48 -6.74 -0.66 -2.42
C ILE A 48 -7.24 -1.15 -1.07
N ASN A 49 -6.31 -1.36 -0.14
CA ASN A 49 -6.62 -1.54 1.26
C ASN A 49 -6.20 -0.30 2.04
N CYS A 50 -7.01 0.08 3.02
CA CYS A 50 -6.69 1.18 3.93
C CYS A 50 -7.04 0.75 5.34
N SER A 51 -6.07 0.83 6.25
CA SER A 51 -6.27 0.58 7.68
C SER A 51 -5.88 1.81 8.49
N ILE A 52 -6.83 2.33 9.27
CA ILE A 52 -6.67 3.50 10.12
C ILE A 52 -6.70 3.02 11.57
N TYR A 53 -5.58 3.23 12.27
CA TYR A 53 -5.39 2.89 13.68
C TYR A 53 -5.53 4.17 14.51
N LEU A 54 -6.45 4.15 15.48
CA LEU A 54 -6.76 5.32 16.30
C LEU A 54 -6.10 5.23 17.68
N GLY A 55 -5.60 6.37 18.17
CA GLY A 55 -4.98 6.50 19.50
C GLY A 55 -5.99 6.47 20.66
N LYS A 56 -7.30 6.55 20.39
CA LYS A 56 -8.41 6.46 21.35
C LYS A 56 -9.48 5.47 20.86
N SER A 57 -10.17 4.83 21.81
CA SER A 57 -11.26 3.88 21.54
C SER A 57 -12.56 4.56 21.10
N PHE A 58 -13.40 3.86 20.32
CA PHE A 58 -14.75 4.29 19.90
C PHE A 58 -15.79 4.45 21.03
N ARG A 59 -15.43 4.20 22.29
CA ARG A 59 -16.39 4.05 23.41
C ARG A 59 -17.28 5.28 23.64
N ASN A 60 -16.84 6.47 23.22
CA ASN A 60 -17.61 7.70 23.35
C ASN A 60 -18.67 7.89 22.25
N THR A 61 -18.49 7.26 21.08
CA THR A 61 -19.36 7.41 19.91
C THR A 61 -20.40 6.30 19.79
N SER A 62 -20.13 5.10 20.31
CA SER A 62 -21.11 4.01 20.33
C SER A 62 -22.24 4.24 21.34
N ALA A 63 -22.02 5.07 22.36
CA ALA A 63 -23.01 5.30 23.42
C ALA A 63 -24.09 6.34 23.05
N SER A 64 -23.81 7.22 22.10
CA SER A 64 -24.71 8.33 21.72
C SER A 64 -25.44 8.11 20.39
N ASP A 65 -25.18 7.01 19.68
CA ASP A 65 -25.70 6.69 18.32
C ASP A 65 -25.61 7.89 17.34
N THR A 66 -24.65 8.79 17.60
CA THR A 66 -24.48 10.03 16.87
C THR A 66 -23.11 9.97 16.18
N LEU A 67 -23.10 10.14 14.86
CA LEU A 67 -21.87 10.37 14.10
C LEU A 67 -21.29 11.73 14.52
N THR A 68 -20.41 11.74 15.51
CA THR A 68 -19.66 12.95 15.88
C THR A 68 -18.64 13.29 14.79
N ASP A 69 -18.18 14.55 14.73
CA ASP A 69 -17.13 15.01 13.81
C ASP A 69 -15.78 14.24 13.93
N SER A 70 -15.65 13.38 14.95
CA SER A 70 -14.48 12.51 15.18
C SER A 70 -14.62 11.10 14.58
N THR A 71 -15.81 10.74 14.07
CA THR A 71 -16.07 9.41 13.51
C THR A 71 -15.70 9.37 12.03
N VAL A 72 -14.65 8.63 11.69
CA VAL A 72 -14.30 8.38 10.28
C VAL A 72 -15.31 7.40 9.69
N ASN A 73 -16.16 7.90 8.80
CA ASN A 73 -17.14 7.08 8.07
C ASN A 73 -16.44 6.34 6.91
N TYR A 74 -16.53 5.00 6.88
CA TYR A 74 -15.90 4.16 5.86
C TYR A 74 -16.43 4.45 4.44
N GLY A 75 -17.67 4.90 4.28
CA GLY A 75 -18.24 5.33 3.01
C GLY A 75 -17.62 6.64 2.50
N ILE A 76 -17.42 7.61 3.39
CA ILE A 76 -16.72 8.86 3.05
C ILE A 76 -15.24 8.56 2.75
N LEU A 77 -14.60 7.70 3.54
CA LEU A 77 -13.23 7.27 3.32
C LEU A 77 -13.05 6.58 1.97
N SER A 78 -13.96 5.66 1.60
CA SER A 78 -13.91 4.96 0.31
C SER A 78 -14.02 5.95 -0.86
N LYS A 79 -14.98 6.88 -0.80
CA LYS A 79 -15.14 7.94 -1.82
C LYS A 79 -13.89 8.81 -1.91
N SER A 80 -13.35 9.24 -0.77
CA SER A 80 -12.14 10.07 -0.72
C SER A 80 -10.92 9.36 -1.30
N ILE A 81 -10.77 8.05 -1.14
CA ILE A 81 -9.68 7.26 -1.77
C ILE A 81 -9.87 7.19 -3.28
N LEU A 82 -11.09 6.92 -3.76
CA LEU A 82 -11.38 6.87 -5.20
C LEU A 82 -11.13 8.23 -5.87
N GLU A 83 -11.58 9.32 -5.25
CA GLU A 83 -11.30 10.69 -5.71
C GLU A 83 -9.80 10.96 -5.81
N ALA A 84 -9.02 10.55 -4.79
CA ALA A 84 -7.58 10.74 -4.79
C ALA A 84 -6.90 9.99 -5.94
N CYS A 85 -7.28 8.73 -6.19
CA CYS A 85 -6.72 7.95 -7.30
C CYS A 85 -7.05 8.56 -8.67
N GLN A 86 -8.27 9.07 -8.83
CA GLN A 86 -8.68 9.76 -10.06
C GLN A 86 -7.88 11.05 -10.25
N GLU A 87 -7.77 11.87 -9.21
CA GLU A 87 -7.03 13.13 -9.27
C GLU A 87 -5.54 12.92 -9.52
N PHE A 88 -4.94 11.94 -8.86
CA PHE A 88 -3.56 11.53 -9.12
C PHE A 88 -3.36 11.11 -10.58
N SER A 89 -4.27 10.28 -11.10
CA SER A 89 -4.21 9.83 -12.50
C SER A 89 -4.33 10.99 -13.49
N ASN A 90 -5.18 11.98 -13.20
CA ASN A 90 -5.34 13.18 -14.04
C ASN A 90 -4.10 14.08 -13.98
N SER A 91 -3.54 14.28 -12.79
CA SER A 91 -2.38 15.16 -12.55
C SER A 91 -1.08 14.61 -13.12
N SER A 92 -0.96 13.28 -13.26
CA SER A 92 0.28 12.63 -13.71
C SER A 92 0.63 12.86 -15.19
N GLY A 93 -0.22 13.52 -15.98
CA GLY A 93 0.06 13.81 -17.39
C GLY A 93 0.29 12.52 -18.18
N ASP A 94 1.33 12.44 -19.01
CA ASP A 94 1.73 11.21 -19.71
C ASP A 94 2.88 10.46 -19.03
N ASN A 95 3.28 10.90 -17.83
CA ASN A 95 4.41 10.30 -17.14
C ASN A 95 4.05 8.92 -16.56
N PRO A 96 5.03 8.00 -16.51
CA PRO A 96 4.90 6.77 -15.74
C PRO A 96 4.51 7.00 -14.29
N VAL A 97 3.74 6.06 -13.75
CA VAL A 97 3.30 6.09 -12.36
C VAL A 97 3.91 4.92 -11.59
N GLU A 98 4.53 5.25 -10.47
CA GLU A 98 5.02 4.31 -9.46
C GLU A 98 3.99 4.15 -8.33
N LEU A 99 3.92 2.96 -7.75
CA LEU A 99 2.99 2.61 -6.68
C LEU A 99 3.29 3.36 -5.38
N SER A 100 4.56 3.53 -5.03
CA SER A 100 5.01 4.34 -3.88
C SER A 100 4.48 5.77 -3.97
N HIS A 101 4.58 6.40 -5.14
CA HIS A 101 4.05 7.75 -5.40
C HIS A 101 2.54 7.84 -5.13
N ILE A 102 1.76 6.83 -5.54
CA ILE A 102 0.33 6.79 -5.26
C ILE A 102 0.07 6.64 -3.75
N LEU A 103 0.83 5.80 -3.04
CA LEU A 103 0.70 5.62 -1.59
C LEU A 103 1.00 6.91 -0.83
N HIS A 104 2.07 7.62 -1.20
CA HIS A 104 2.39 8.94 -0.65
C HIS A 104 1.29 9.96 -0.95
N TYR A 105 0.77 9.97 -2.19
CA TYR A 105 -0.33 10.86 -2.57
C TYR A 105 -1.61 10.57 -1.77
N LEU A 106 -2.00 9.30 -1.62
CA LEU A 106 -3.15 8.88 -0.82
C LEU A 106 -2.98 9.30 0.64
N GLN A 107 -1.81 9.09 1.21
CA GLN A 107 -1.52 9.53 2.58
C GLN A 107 -1.65 11.05 2.71
N GLN A 108 -1.05 11.82 1.79
CA GLN A 108 -1.14 13.29 1.80
C GLN A 108 -2.58 13.76 1.61
N TRP A 109 -3.34 13.12 0.72
CA TRP A 109 -4.74 13.45 0.44
C TRP A 109 -5.64 13.24 1.65
N LEU A 110 -5.44 12.13 2.35
CA LEU A 110 -6.26 11.77 3.51
C LEU A 110 -5.90 12.60 4.75
N THR A 111 -4.62 12.91 4.96
CA THR A 111 -4.15 13.53 6.22
C THR A 111 -3.74 14.99 6.09
N GLY A 112 -3.42 15.46 4.89
CA GLY A 112 -2.84 16.78 4.61
C GLY A 112 -1.36 16.92 4.97
N ILE A 113 -0.74 15.86 5.47
CA ILE A 113 0.65 15.87 5.92
C ILE A 113 1.53 15.41 4.77
N GLN A 114 2.55 16.19 4.44
CA GLN A 114 3.51 15.83 3.42
C GLN A 114 4.47 14.74 3.94
N SER A 115 4.62 13.66 3.18
CA SER A 115 5.53 12.54 3.48
C SER A 115 6.74 12.45 2.55
N SER A 116 6.59 12.89 1.30
CA SER A 116 7.64 12.92 0.29
C SER A 116 7.71 14.31 -0.35
N ASP A 117 8.91 14.74 -0.75
CA ASP A 117 9.10 15.99 -1.49
C ASP A 117 8.77 15.85 -2.97
N LYS A 118 8.78 14.61 -3.50
CA LYS A 118 8.46 14.28 -4.89
C LYS A 118 6.96 14.45 -5.18
N ILE A 119 6.11 14.25 -4.17
CA ILE A 119 4.66 14.22 -4.31
C ILE A 119 4.02 15.42 -3.63
N ARG A 120 3.28 16.21 -4.42
CA ARG A 120 2.51 17.34 -3.92
C ARG A 120 1.14 17.37 -4.58
N SER A 121 0.09 17.30 -3.76
CA SER A 121 -1.24 17.67 -4.21
C SER A 121 -1.32 19.19 -4.43
N SER A 122 -1.73 19.60 -5.64
CA SER A 122 -2.07 20.99 -5.97
C SER A 122 -3.47 21.37 -5.48
N VAL A 123 -4.30 20.38 -5.13
CA VAL A 123 -5.70 20.57 -4.74
C VAL A 123 -5.79 21.06 -3.30
N ARG A 124 -6.32 22.27 -3.11
CA ARG A 124 -6.63 22.82 -1.78
C ARG A 124 -7.95 22.23 -1.28
N ARG A 125 -7.87 21.34 -0.29
CA ARG A 125 -9.02 20.75 0.41
C ARG A 125 -8.74 20.60 1.89
N ILE A 126 -9.80 20.40 2.67
CA ILE A 126 -9.70 19.95 4.06
C ILE A 126 -9.48 18.43 4.03
N PRO A 127 -8.35 17.90 4.52
CA PRO A 127 -8.09 16.47 4.56
C PRO A 127 -9.07 15.75 5.48
N LEU A 128 -9.53 14.57 5.07
CA LEU A 128 -10.55 13.81 5.79
C LEU A 128 -10.13 13.46 7.22
N LEU A 129 -8.84 13.15 7.42
CA LEU A 129 -8.30 12.67 8.68
C LEU A 129 -7.63 13.78 9.51
N GLN A 130 -7.74 15.05 9.10
CA GLN A 130 -7.07 16.17 9.79
C GLN A 130 -7.44 16.26 11.29
N SER A 131 -8.70 16.02 11.63
CA SER A 131 -9.20 16.07 13.01
C SER A 131 -9.13 14.73 13.75
N THR A 132 -8.69 13.66 13.07
CA THR A 132 -8.68 12.30 13.60
C THR A 132 -7.43 12.06 14.46
N GLU A 133 -7.58 11.38 15.61
CA GLU A 133 -6.46 10.90 16.42
C GLU A 133 -5.80 9.67 15.81
N LEU A 134 -5.13 9.89 14.69
CA LEU A 134 -4.41 8.88 13.94
C LEU A 134 -3.10 8.50 14.66
N ASP A 135 -2.93 7.20 14.93
CA ASP A 135 -1.68 6.63 15.44
C ASP A 135 -0.88 5.98 14.30
N LEU A 136 -1.56 5.20 13.45
CA LEU A 136 -0.99 4.55 12.27
C LEU A 136 -1.97 4.56 11.10
N LEU A 137 -1.48 4.89 9.91
CA LEU A 137 -2.16 4.68 8.63
C LEU A 137 -1.41 3.63 7.84
N GLU A 138 -2.10 2.59 7.40
CA GLU A 138 -1.57 1.65 6.43
C GLU A 138 -2.37 1.70 5.15
N LEU A 139 -1.64 1.64 4.03
CA LEU A 139 -2.20 1.65 2.69
C LEU A 139 -1.53 0.53 1.90
N ASP A 140 -2.33 -0.27 1.20
CA ASP A 140 -1.83 -1.24 0.24
C ASP A 140 -2.44 -0.95 -1.13
N ILE A 141 -1.63 -1.02 -2.18
CA ILE A 141 -2.08 -1.04 -3.57
C ILE A 141 -1.68 -2.38 -4.16
N ILE A 142 -2.67 -3.12 -4.67
CA ILE A 142 -2.49 -4.41 -5.29
C ILE A 142 -2.79 -4.28 -6.78
N LEU A 143 -1.90 -4.79 -7.62
CA LEU A 143 -2.06 -4.98 -9.06
C LEU A 143 -2.32 -6.48 -9.33
N PRO A 144 -3.57 -6.93 -9.46
CA PRO A 144 -3.87 -8.35 -9.74
C PRO A 144 -3.32 -8.83 -11.08
N LYS A 145 -3.05 -7.90 -12.01
CA LYS A 145 -2.47 -8.16 -13.33
C LYS A 145 -1.00 -7.71 -13.45
N GLY A 146 -0.33 -7.47 -12.32
CA GLY A 146 1.05 -6.99 -12.26
C GLY A 146 2.12 -8.09 -12.32
N SER A 147 1.74 -9.37 -12.38
CA SER A 147 2.68 -10.51 -12.34
C SER A 147 2.23 -11.58 -13.35
N LEU A 148 3.19 -12.20 -14.03
CA LEU A 148 2.95 -13.25 -15.03
C LEU A 148 2.85 -14.64 -14.41
N HIS A 149 3.70 -14.91 -13.42
CA HIS A 149 3.85 -16.21 -12.78
C HIS A 149 3.23 -16.28 -11.38
N GLY A 150 2.74 -15.15 -10.86
CA GLY A 150 2.06 -15.03 -9.58
C GLY A 150 0.63 -14.49 -9.70
N ASN A 151 0.02 -14.24 -8.55
CA ASN A 151 -1.35 -13.73 -8.45
C ASN A 151 -1.43 -12.19 -8.44
N GLY A 152 -0.29 -11.50 -8.48
CA GLY A 152 -0.22 -10.04 -8.51
C GLY A 152 0.93 -9.47 -7.70
N VAL A 153 1.04 -8.14 -7.75
CA VAL A 153 2.05 -7.35 -7.04
C VAL A 153 1.33 -6.45 -6.03
N GLN A 154 1.92 -6.24 -4.85
CA GLN A 154 1.46 -5.27 -3.86
C GLN A 154 2.59 -4.35 -3.43
N MET A 155 2.30 -3.07 -3.38
CA MET A 155 3.08 -2.10 -2.62
C MET A 155 2.31 -1.73 -1.36
N SER A 156 2.97 -1.76 -0.21
CA SER A 156 2.41 -1.42 1.09
C SER A 156 3.18 -0.28 1.72
N ALA A 157 2.48 0.74 2.23
CA ALA A 157 3.05 1.79 3.04
C ALA A 157 2.42 1.81 4.44
N SER A 158 3.23 2.09 5.46
CA SER A 158 2.78 2.30 6.84
C SER A 158 3.33 3.60 7.36
N PHE A 159 2.47 4.48 7.88
CA PHE A 159 2.83 5.81 8.37
C PHE A 159 2.39 5.95 9.83
N ARG A 160 3.34 6.07 10.75
CA ARG A 160 3.08 6.32 12.17
C ARG A 160 3.10 7.80 12.46
N TYR A 161 2.19 8.27 13.31
CA TYR A 161 2.06 9.67 13.69
C TYR A 161 2.34 9.88 15.18
N ARG A 162 2.95 11.02 15.53
CA ARG A 162 3.17 11.40 16.94
C ARG A 162 2.05 12.30 17.48
N ASP A 163 1.70 13.35 16.72
CA ASP A 163 0.79 14.42 17.19
C ASP A 163 -0.15 14.94 16.08
N ARG A 164 -0.68 14.03 15.23
CA ARG A 164 -1.54 14.35 14.07
C ARG A 164 -0.95 15.28 13.00
N LYS A 165 0.26 15.80 13.19
CA LYS A 165 0.90 16.78 12.30
C LYS A 165 2.18 16.28 11.65
N HIS A 166 2.82 15.27 12.26
CA HIS A 166 4.13 14.81 11.86
C HIS A 166 4.15 13.29 11.79
N ILE A 167 4.71 12.81 10.68
CA ILE A 167 5.05 11.40 10.49
C ILE A 167 6.29 11.13 11.32
N LEU A 168 6.18 10.19 12.25
CA LEU A 168 7.26 9.78 13.13
C LEU A 168 8.18 8.77 12.45
N LYS A 169 7.56 7.77 11.81
CA LYS A 169 8.21 6.62 11.16
C LYS A 169 7.36 6.24 9.96
N HIS A 170 8.01 5.74 8.92
CA HIS A 170 7.31 5.13 7.80
C HIS A 170 8.04 3.88 7.31
N SER A 171 7.31 2.95 6.71
CA SER A 171 7.86 1.78 6.05
C SER A 171 7.19 1.60 4.69
N MET A 172 7.92 1.01 3.76
CA MET A 172 7.43 0.61 2.45
C MET A 172 7.84 -0.84 2.19
N THR A 173 6.97 -1.60 1.53
CA THR A 173 7.20 -3.01 1.24
C THR A 173 6.68 -3.35 -0.15
N LEU A 174 7.51 -3.96 -0.98
CA LEU A 174 7.12 -4.53 -2.29
C LEU A 174 6.92 -6.03 -2.15
N LYS A 175 5.82 -6.55 -2.68
CA LYS A 175 5.43 -7.96 -2.55
C LYS A 175 4.92 -8.54 -3.86
N ILE A 176 5.30 -9.76 -4.18
CA ILE A 176 4.75 -10.54 -5.30
C ILE A 176 4.11 -11.82 -4.73
N PHE A 177 2.82 -12.00 -4.98
CA PHE A 177 2.04 -13.08 -4.36
C PHE A 177 2.06 -14.35 -5.17
N HIS A 178 2.19 -15.48 -4.47
CA HIS A 178 1.92 -16.81 -5.03
C HIS A 178 2.64 -17.08 -6.37
N LEU A 179 3.89 -16.65 -6.47
CA LEU A 179 4.79 -16.96 -7.58
C LEU A 179 4.92 -18.47 -7.72
N ARG A 180 4.58 -18.98 -8.91
CA ARG A 180 4.69 -20.39 -9.26
C ARG A 180 6.00 -20.62 -9.99
N THR A 181 6.88 -21.42 -9.38
CA THR A 181 8.12 -21.88 -10.00
C THR A 181 8.24 -23.39 -9.88
N PHE A 182 9.02 -24.02 -10.76
CA PHE A 182 9.30 -25.45 -10.73
C PHE A 182 10.76 -25.67 -10.39
N THR A 183 11.03 -26.18 -9.20
CA THR A 183 12.38 -26.45 -8.72
C THR A 183 12.53 -27.88 -8.23
N VAL A 184 13.77 -28.37 -8.15
CA VAL A 184 14.06 -29.71 -7.63
C VAL A 184 14.17 -29.62 -6.11
N ILE A 185 13.19 -30.19 -5.41
CA ILE A 185 13.15 -30.28 -3.96
C ILE A 185 13.32 -31.75 -3.58
N GLY A 186 14.39 -32.05 -2.86
CA GLY A 186 14.61 -33.40 -2.37
C GLY A 186 15.93 -33.56 -1.67
N VAL A 187 15.94 -34.35 -0.59
CA VAL A 187 17.18 -34.80 0.05
C VAL A 187 17.67 -36.05 -0.67
N ASN A 188 16.76 -36.98 -0.97
CA ASN A 188 17.05 -38.28 -1.58
C ASN A 188 17.13 -38.22 -3.12
N ASP A 189 17.86 -39.15 -3.72
CA ASP A 189 18.07 -39.19 -5.19
C ASP A 189 16.77 -39.33 -5.97
N ASN A 190 15.80 -40.10 -5.47
CA ASN A 190 14.49 -40.28 -6.10
C ASN A 190 13.65 -38.98 -6.10
N GLU A 191 13.78 -38.15 -5.08
CA GLU A 191 13.10 -36.84 -4.98
C GLU A 191 13.70 -35.82 -5.96
N ARG A 192 14.97 -36.02 -6.37
CA ARG A 192 15.69 -35.16 -7.32
C ARG A 192 15.42 -35.47 -8.81
N LEU A 193 14.62 -36.51 -9.10
CA LEU A 193 14.33 -36.96 -10.48
C LEU A 193 13.29 -36.10 -11.21
N ALA A 194 12.52 -35.29 -10.49
CA ALA A 194 11.50 -34.44 -11.06
C ALA A 194 11.52 -33.05 -10.40
N ARG A 195 11.05 -32.04 -11.13
CA ARG A 195 10.77 -30.72 -10.57
C ARG A 195 9.38 -30.72 -9.94
N GLN A 196 9.25 -30.16 -8.75
CA GLN A 196 7.98 -29.97 -8.06
C GLN A 196 7.54 -28.51 -8.20
N GLU A 197 6.22 -28.29 -8.26
CA GLU A 197 5.66 -26.94 -8.22
C GLU A 197 5.86 -26.35 -6.83
N VAL A 198 6.39 -25.14 -6.78
CA VAL A 198 6.54 -24.33 -5.57
C VAL A 198 5.75 -23.06 -5.74
N ILE A 199 4.88 -22.80 -4.77
CA ILE A 199 4.15 -21.53 -4.65
C ILE A 199 4.84 -20.71 -3.56
N ALA A 200 5.59 -19.70 -3.98
CA ALA A 200 6.33 -18.81 -3.09
C ALA A 200 5.73 -17.41 -3.07
N THR A 201 6.01 -16.65 -2.01
CA THR A 201 5.69 -15.23 -1.94
C THR A 201 6.98 -14.49 -1.63
N LEU A 202 7.32 -13.52 -2.49
CA LEU A 202 8.50 -12.69 -2.32
C LEU A 202 8.07 -11.36 -1.71
N GLU A 203 8.75 -10.92 -0.66
CA GLU A 203 8.49 -9.66 0.03
C GLU A 203 9.82 -8.97 0.31
N ILE A 204 9.96 -7.74 -0.18
CA ILE A 204 11.10 -6.85 0.07
C ILE A 204 10.62 -5.82 1.10
N ASP A 205 11.03 -6.00 2.35
CA ASP A 205 10.76 -5.04 3.44
C ASP A 205 11.78 -3.90 3.44
N SER A 206 11.37 -2.73 3.93
CA SER A 206 12.13 -1.49 3.84
C SER A 206 12.55 -1.16 2.40
N PHE A 207 11.59 -1.23 1.47
CA PHE A 207 11.79 -0.83 0.08
C PHE A 207 12.03 0.68 -0.02
N ASP A 208 13.20 1.10 -0.49
CA ASP A 208 13.53 2.52 -0.67
C ASP A 208 12.96 3.05 -1.98
N GLU A 209 12.31 4.22 -1.94
CA GLU A 209 11.73 4.88 -3.12
C GLU A 209 12.78 5.43 -4.10
N GLU A 210 14.06 5.33 -3.76
CA GLU A 210 15.17 5.58 -4.69
C GLU A 210 15.43 4.38 -5.64
N PHE A 211 14.87 3.20 -5.36
CA PHE A 211 14.94 2.06 -6.27
C PHE A 211 13.78 2.06 -7.28
N GLU A 212 14.07 1.65 -8.52
CA GLU A 212 13.02 1.46 -9.52
C GLU A 212 12.06 0.34 -9.11
N GLU A 213 10.76 0.58 -9.25
CA GLU A 213 9.71 -0.41 -9.00
C GLU A 213 9.56 -1.43 -10.14
N ASP A 214 10.67 -2.07 -10.53
CA ASP A 214 10.68 -3.08 -11.58
C ASP A 214 10.38 -4.49 -11.04
N PHE A 215 9.12 -4.69 -10.65
CA PHE A 215 8.65 -6.01 -10.22
C PHE A 215 8.66 -7.06 -11.34
N CYS A 216 8.73 -6.65 -12.61
CA CYS A 216 8.88 -7.59 -13.73
C CYS A 216 10.28 -8.23 -13.72
N ALA A 217 11.32 -7.42 -13.54
CA ALA A 217 12.69 -7.92 -13.39
C ALA A 217 12.85 -8.81 -12.15
N VAL A 218 12.25 -8.41 -11.02
CA VAL A 218 12.27 -9.21 -9.77
C VAL A 218 11.60 -10.58 -9.97
N GLU A 219 10.45 -10.62 -10.64
CA GLU A 219 9.76 -11.86 -10.96
C GLU A 219 10.62 -12.78 -11.85
N GLN A 220 11.24 -12.24 -12.91
CA GLN A 220 12.10 -13.01 -13.81
C GLN A 220 13.29 -13.64 -13.08
N LEU A 221 13.96 -12.88 -12.21
CA LEU A 221 15.07 -13.40 -11.39
C LEU A 221 14.64 -14.53 -10.46
N THR A 222 13.39 -14.51 -10.00
CA THR A 222 12.88 -15.51 -9.05
C THR A 222 12.46 -16.82 -9.76
N VAL A 223 11.92 -16.72 -10.98
CA VAL A 223 11.42 -17.87 -11.75
C VAL A 223 12.53 -18.58 -12.53
N MET A 224 13.66 -17.92 -12.79
CA MET A 224 14.81 -18.51 -13.50
C MET A 224 15.68 -19.47 -12.64
N VAL A 225 15.34 -19.64 -11.36
CA VAL A 225 16.02 -20.55 -10.40
C VAL A 225 15.37 -21.93 -10.41
#